data_AF-A0A645GP86-F1
#
_entry.id   AF-A0A645GP86-F1
#
_cell.length_a   1.000
_cell.length_b   1.000
_cell.length_c   1.000
_cell.angle_alpha   90.00
_cell.angle_beta   90.00
_cell.angle_gamma   90.00
#
_symmetry.space_group_name_H-M   'P 1'
#
loop_
_entity.id
_entity.type
_entity.pdbx_description
1 polymer ?
#
loop_
_entity_poly.entity_id
_entity_poly.type
_entity_poly.pdbx_seq_one_letter_code
_entity_poly.pdbx_strand_id
1 'polypeptide(L)'
;MVGMMSVVGGPITWLRLSIIGAAPTELTAATVGAEALGVKFGSADYDMMALATSWWTMTINGTGWLLVTALFTHKLEDLREKIGGGDAKWLAIVSGGAMLGCFGFLNSRNIMAGFKGLQAGTVGGGGPLYAAIGGLLGMVLMLCLAKKLTWLREYTLGIAMLIGMAVAVILV
;
A
#
# COMPACT_ATOMS: atom_id res chain seq x y z
N MET A 1 7.13 7.96 -2.06
CA MET A 1 8.43 8.15 -1.40
C MET A 1 8.63 9.58 -0.91
N VAL A 2 8.37 10.63 -1.70
CA VAL A 2 8.55 12.04 -1.24
C VAL A 2 7.83 12.36 0.08
N GLY A 3 6.58 11.91 0.27
CA GLY A 3 5.85 12.10 1.52
C GLY A 3 6.40 11.35 2.75
N MET A 4 7.29 10.37 2.56
CA MET A 4 8.00 9.73 3.68
C MET A 4 9.22 10.53 4.13
N MET A 5 9.78 11.37 3.25
CA MET A 5 10.97 12.17 3.57
C MET A 5 10.71 13.12 4.73
N SER A 6 9.48 13.61 4.87
CA SER A 6 9.08 14.52 5.96
C SER A 6 8.96 13.83 7.33
N VAL A 7 8.83 12.51 7.39
CA VAL A 7 8.56 11.77 8.64
C VAL A 7 9.69 10.80 9.01
N VAL A 8 10.25 10.11 8.02
CA VAL A 8 11.26 9.05 8.20
C VAL A 8 12.66 9.55 7.86
N GLY A 9 12.76 10.71 7.22
CA GLY A 9 14.00 11.33 6.79
C GLY A 9 14.39 11.00 5.34
N GLY A 10 15.12 11.93 4.72
CA GLY A 10 15.57 11.84 3.33
C GLY A 10 16.46 10.61 3.03
N PRO A 11 17.52 10.34 3.81
CA PRO A 11 18.46 9.26 3.52
C PRO A 11 17.81 7.86 3.53
N ILE A 12 17.01 7.55 4.55
CA ILE A 12 16.31 6.25 4.63
C ILE A 12 15.28 6.13 3.54
N THR A 13 14.51 7.19 3.27
CA THR A 13 13.53 7.18 2.19
C THR A 13 14.18 6.92 0.83
N TRP A 14 15.38 7.47 0.61
CA TRP A 14 16.12 7.25 -0.63
C TRP A 14 16.68 5.83 -0.73
N LEU A 15 17.26 5.31 0.36
CA LEU A 15 17.70 3.91 0.44
C LEU A 15 16.54 2.93 0.17
N ARG A 16 15.35 3.23 0.71
CA ARG A 16 14.15 2.40 0.49
C ARG A 16 13.58 2.54 -0.92
N LEU A 17 13.80 3.66 -1.63
CA LEU A 17 13.48 3.76 -3.05
C LEU A 17 14.39 2.85 -3.91
N SER A 18 15.65 2.68 -3.51
CA SER A 18 16.63 1.83 -4.22
C SER A 18 16.51 0.33 -3.92
N ILE A 19 15.78 -0.06 -2.88
CA ILE A 19 15.49 -1.46 -2.56
C ILE A 19 14.12 -1.85 -3.15
N ILE A 20 13.95 -3.12 -3.51
CA ILE A 20 12.66 -3.69 -3.93
C ILE A 20 11.62 -3.45 -2.82
N GLY A 21 10.73 -2.48 -3.03
CA GLY A 21 9.69 -2.09 -2.08
C GLY A 21 8.79 -1.00 -2.64
N ALA A 22 7.49 -1.08 -2.36
CA ALA A 22 6.52 -0.07 -2.77
C ALA A 22 6.33 0.96 -1.64
N ALA A 23 6.16 2.23 -1.99
CA ALA A 23 5.95 3.29 -0.97
C ALA A 23 4.80 2.99 0.02
N PRO A 24 3.66 2.39 -0.37
CA PRO A 24 2.59 2.05 0.57
C PRO A 24 2.95 0.96 1.58
N THR A 25 3.76 -0.03 1.17
CA THR A 25 4.19 -1.11 2.07
C THR A 25 5.20 -0.59 3.08
N GLU A 26 6.10 0.31 2.64
CA GLU A 26 7.06 0.97 3.52
C GLU A 26 6.40 1.88 4.55
N LEU A 27 5.41 2.66 4.14
CA LEU A 27 4.60 3.46 5.05
C LEU A 27 3.88 2.59 6.07
N THR A 28 3.31 1.47 5.62
CA THR A 28 2.61 0.54 6.53
C THR A 28 3.57 -0.07 7.55
N ALA A 29 4.76 -0.50 7.12
CA ALA A 29 5.79 -1.04 8.00
C ALA A 29 6.29 0.00 9.02
N ALA A 30 6.49 1.25 8.57
CA ALA A 30 6.86 2.35 9.46
C ALA A 30 5.76 2.64 10.49
N THR A 31 4.50 2.69 10.07
CA THR A 31 3.37 2.86 10.97
C THR A 31 3.28 1.74 12.01
N VAL A 32 3.48 0.48 11.61
CA VAL A 32 3.49 -0.66 12.55
C VAL A 32 4.61 -0.52 13.59
N GLY A 33 5.79 -0.03 13.20
CA GLY A 33 6.89 0.23 14.12
C GLY A 33 6.59 1.35 15.13
N ALA A 34 5.89 2.41 14.70
CA ALA A 34 5.42 3.47 15.58
C ALA A 34 4.33 2.97 16.55
N GLU A 35 3.35 2.21 16.02
CA GLU A 35 2.25 1.61 16.79
C GLU A 35 2.76 0.61 17.84
N ALA A 36 3.89 -0.06 17.60
CA ALA A 36 4.51 -0.97 18.57
C ALA A 36 4.92 -0.26 19.88
N LEU A 37 5.14 1.06 19.82
CA LEU A 37 5.43 1.92 20.99
C LEU A 37 4.20 2.71 21.45
N GLY A 38 3.03 2.45 20.89
CA GLY A 38 1.79 3.17 21.20
C GLY A 38 1.75 4.61 20.66
N VAL A 39 2.68 4.98 19.77
CA VAL A 39 2.79 6.33 19.22
C VAL A 39 2.21 6.37 17.81
N LYS A 40 1.44 7.42 17.51
CA LYS A 40 0.90 7.62 16.16
C LYS A 40 2.02 8.07 15.22
N PHE A 41 2.13 7.41 14.07
CA PHE A 41 3.12 7.75 13.05
C PHE A 41 3.03 9.23 12.63
N GLY A 42 4.14 9.96 12.80
CA GLY A 42 4.24 11.40 12.47
C GLY A 42 3.54 12.36 13.44
N SER A 43 3.18 11.93 14.66
CA SER A 43 2.69 12.84 15.71
C SER A 43 3.82 13.63 16.38
N ALA A 44 3.47 14.61 17.22
CA ALA A 44 4.44 15.35 18.03
C ALA A 44 5.22 14.47 19.02
N ASP A 45 4.61 13.35 19.44
CA ASP A 45 5.21 12.36 20.34
C ASP A 45 6.12 11.35 19.61
N TYR A 46 6.33 11.51 18.30
CA TYR A 46 7.16 10.65 17.49
C TYR A 46 8.66 10.91 17.75
N ASP A 47 9.12 10.41 18.89
CA ASP A 47 10.50 10.54 19.36
C ASP A 47 11.48 9.63 18.58
N MET A 48 12.79 9.82 18.80
CA MET A 48 13.87 9.04 18.18
C MET A 48 13.70 7.53 18.38
N MET A 49 13.14 7.07 19.50
CA MET A 49 12.85 5.64 19.71
C MET A 49 11.75 5.12 18.77
N ALA A 50 10.70 5.92 18.52
CA ALA A 50 9.65 5.57 17.56
C ALA A 50 10.18 5.58 16.12
N LEU A 51 11.06 6.52 15.80
CA LEU A 51 11.78 6.56 14.53
C LEU A 51 12.66 5.33 14.32
N ALA A 52 13.49 4.98 15.31
CA ALA A 52 14.38 3.83 15.23
C ALA A 52 13.61 2.51 15.10
N THR A 53 12.52 2.35 15.85
CA THR A 53 11.66 1.15 15.78
C THR A 53 10.99 1.04 14.42
N SER A 54 10.56 2.17 13.84
CA SER A 54 10.03 2.23 12.48
C SER A 54 11.07 1.82 11.43
N TRP A 55 12.31 2.31 11.54
CA TRP A 55 13.40 1.90 10.64
C TRP A 55 13.71 0.40 10.72
N TRP A 56 13.72 -0.17 11.91
CA TRP A 56 13.90 -1.62 12.11
C TRP A 56 12.77 -2.41 11.47
N THR A 57 11.53 -2.01 11.71
CA THR A 57 10.35 -2.69 11.15
C THR A 57 10.33 -2.63 9.62
N MET A 58 10.71 -1.49 9.04
CA MET A 58 10.90 -1.34 7.59
C MET A 58 12.01 -2.25 7.04
N THR A 59 13.12 -2.39 7.77
CA THR A 59 14.25 -3.24 7.36
C THR A 59 13.84 -4.72 7.37
N ILE A 60 13.21 -5.17 8.47
CA ILE A 60 12.73 -6.55 8.62
C ILE A 60 11.69 -6.88 7.53
N ASN A 61 10.80 -5.93 7.20
CA ASN A 61 9.84 -6.10 6.09
C ASN A 61 10.54 -6.43 4.77
N GLY A 62 11.65 -5.73 4.44
CA GLY A 62 12.45 -6.03 3.24
C GLY A 62 13.22 -7.35 3.33
N THR A 63 13.84 -7.64 4.48
CA THR A 63 14.63 -8.85 4.69
C THR A 63 13.79 -10.12 4.64
N GLY A 64 12.55 -10.09 5.15
CA GLY A 64 11.65 -11.23 5.12
C GLY A 64 11.37 -11.72 3.70
N TRP A 65 11.16 -10.79 2.76
CA TRP A 65 10.95 -11.14 1.36
C TRP A 65 12.21 -11.72 0.71
N LEU A 66 13.38 -11.14 0.99
CA LEU A 66 14.67 -11.63 0.48
C LEU A 66 15.04 -13.02 1.00
N LEU A 67 14.73 -13.32 2.27
CA LEU A 67 14.94 -14.65 2.85
C LEU A 67 14.06 -15.70 2.20
N VAL A 68 12.77 -15.38 2.01
CA VAL A 68 11.83 -16.30 1.37
C VAL A 68 12.22 -16.55 -0.09
N THR A 69 12.58 -15.51 -0.84
CA THR A 69 13.04 -15.71 -2.22
C THR A 69 14.35 -16.50 -2.24
N ALA A 70 15.35 -16.16 -1.44
CA ALA A 70 16.61 -16.91 -1.41
C ALA A 70 16.42 -18.41 -1.11
N LEU A 71 15.54 -18.76 -0.16
CA LEU A 71 15.31 -20.14 0.25
C LEU A 71 14.36 -20.90 -0.69
N PHE A 72 13.32 -20.25 -1.22
CA PHE A 72 12.22 -20.92 -1.92
C PHE A 72 12.15 -20.65 -3.42
N THR A 73 13.04 -19.84 -4.00
CA THR A 73 13.04 -19.56 -5.47
C THR A 73 13.08 -20.85 -6.29
N HIS A 74 13.94 -21.81 -5.92
CA HIS A 74 14.05 -23.08 -6.65
C HIS A 74 12.80 -23.97 -6.60
N LYS A 75 11.91 -23.76 -5.61
CA LYS A 75 10.64 -24.51 -5.47
C LYS A 75 9.43 -23.73 -5.95
N LEU A 76 9.57 -22.43 -6.18
CA LEU A 76 8.47 -21.57 -6.61
C LEU A 76 7.98 -21.94 -8.01
N GLU A 77 8.87 -22.43 -8.88
CA GLU A 77 8.51 -22.91 -10.21
C GLU A 77 7.72 -24.23 -10.14
N ASP A 78 8.17 -25.21 -9.35
CA ASP A 78 7.42 -26.44 -9.07
C ASP A 78 6.05 -26.16 -8.44
N LEU A 79 5.99 -25.21 -7.50
CA LEU A 79 4.75 -24.79 -6.85
C LEU A 79 3.81 -24.12 -7.85
N ARG A 80 4.34 -23.27 -8.73
CA ARG A 80 3.58 -22.60 -9.80
C ARG A 80 3.00 -23.63 -10.75
N GLU A 81 3.77 -24.62 -11.17
CA GLU A 81 3.28 -25.70 -12.04
C GLU A 81 2.23 -26.55 -11.35
N LYS A 82 2.41 -26.85 -10.05
CA LYS A 82 1.45 -27.65 -9.27
C LYS A 82 0.14 -26.91 -8.99
N ILE A 83 0.19 -25.61 -8.72
CA ILE A 83 -0.99 -24.76 -8.49
C ILE A 83 -1.68 -24.41 -9.83
N GLY A 84 -0.88 -24.16 -10.88
CA GLY A 84 -1.39 -23.82 -12.20
C GLY A 84 -1.88 -25.02 -13.01
N GLY A 85 -1.38 -26.23 -12.75
CA GLY A 85 -1.74 -27.45 -13.48
C GLY A 85 -1.49 -27.37 -14.99
N GLY A 86 -0.67 -26.40 -15.45
CA GLY A 86 -0.46 -26.08 -16.87
C GLY A 86 -1.45 -25.10 -17.49
N ASP A 87 -2.52 -24.69 -16.79
CA ASP A 87 -3.49 -23.70 -17.31
C ASP A 87 -3.10 -22.27 -16.90
N ALA A 88 -2.61 -21.52 -17.88
CA ALA A 88 -2.23 -20.11 -17.71
C ALA A 88 -3.42 -19.22 -17.25
N LYS A 89 -4.66 -19.57 -17.61
CA LYS A 89 -5.85 -18.81 -17.18
C LYS A 89 -6.14 -19.03 -15.70
N TRP A 90 -6.04 -20.27 -15.22
CA TRP A 90 -6.22 -20.59 -13.81
C TRP A 90 -5.16 -19.90 -12.95
N LEU A 91 -3.90 -19.97 -13.38
CA LEU A 91 -2.80 -19.30 -12.68
C LEU A 91 -2.99 -17.77 -12.63
N ALA A 92 -3.50 -17.17 -13.71
CA ALA A 92 -3.80 -15.74 -13.74
C ALA A 92 -4.93 -15.35 -12.76
N ILE A 93 -5.98 -16.17 -12.63
CA ILE A 93 -7.08 -15.93 -11.69
C ILE A 93 -6.59 -16.05 -10.24
N VAL A 94 -5.83 -17.10 -9.93
CA VAL A 94 -5.26 -17.31 -8.58
C VAL A 94 -4.30 -16.18 -8.21
N SER A 95 -3.42 -15.77 -9.13
CA SER A 95 -2.49 -14.66 -8.91
C SER A 95 -3.21 -13.32 -8.74
N GLY A 96 -4.26 -13.08 -9.55
CA GLY A 96 -5.12 -11.91 -9.42
C GLY A 96 -5.86 -11.88 -8.09
N GLY A 97 -6.41 -13.01 -7.65
CA GLY A 97 -7.04 -13.16 -6.34
C GLY A 97 -6.07 -12.92 -5.18
N ALA A 98 -4.85 -13.44 -5.26
CA ALA A 98 -3.80 -13.20 -4.28
C ALA A 98 -3.43 -11.72 -4.18
N MET A 99 -3.25 -11.04 -5.32
CA MET A 99 -3.00 -9.59 -5.36
C MET A 99 -4.17 -8.79 -4.74
N LEU A 100 -5.41 -9.12 -5.10
CA LEU A 100 -6.61 -8.48 -4.53
C LEU A 100 -6.69 -8.68 -3.02
N GLY A 101 -6.37 -9.88 -2.53
CA GLY A 101 -6.29 -10.19 -1.10
C GLY A 101 -5.21 -9.37 -0.38
N CYS A 102 -4.00 -9.32 -0.93
CA CYS A 102 -2.88 -8.54 -0.36
C CYS A 102 -3.21 -7.05 -0.28
N PHE A 103 -3.65 -6.43 -1.38
CA PHE A 103 -4.01 -5.01 -1.37
C PHE A 103 -5.28 -4.73 -0.55
N GLY A 104 -6.22 -5.67 -0.53
CA GLY A 104 -7.39 -5.62 0.34
C GLY A 104 -7.01 -5.57 1.82
N PHE A 105 -6.09 -6.43 2.26
CA PHE A 105 -5.56 -6.41 3.62
C PHE A 105 -4.83 -5.11 3.95
N LEU A 106 -3.94 -4.64 3.07
CA LEU A 106 -3.21 -3.39 3.25
C LEU A 106 -4.15 -2.17 3.34
N ASN A 107 -5.25 -2.17 2.59
CA ASN A 107 -6.23 -1.08 2.62
C ASN A 107 -7.27 -1.23 3.75
N SER A 108 -7.52 -2.45 4.25
CA SER A 108 -8.55 -2.73 5.26
C SER A 108 -8.42 -1.88 6.52
N ARG A 109 -7.19 -1.65 7.00
CA ARG A 109 -6.90 -0.81 8.16
C ARG A 109 -7.33 0.63 7.94
N ASN A 110 -7.04 1.20 6.77
CA ASN A 110 -7.42 2.56 6.41
C ASN A 110 -8.94 2.69 6.25
N ILE A 111 -9.60 1.71 5.63
CA ILE A 111 -11.05 1.67 5.47
C ILE A 111 -11.75 1.60 6.84
N MET A 112 -11.29 0.72 7.74
CA MET A 112 -11.84 0.62 9.10
C MET A 112 -11.62 1.87 9.92
N ALA A 113 -10.44 2.51 9.80
CA ALA A 113 -10.16 3.78 10.46
C ALA A 113 -11.12 4.88 9.97
N GLY A 114 -11.35 4.97 8.65
CA GLY A 114 -12.30 5.91 8.06
C GLY A 114 -13.74 5.66 8.49
N PHE A 115 -14.18 4.40 8.56
CA PHE A 115 -15.53 4.05 9.02
C PHE A 115 -15.75 4.41 10.49
N LYS A 116 -14.78 4.10 11.38
CA LYS A 116 -14.83 4.48 12.79
C LYS A 116 -14.82 5.99 12.99
N GLY A 117 -14.02 6.72 12.21
CA GLY A 117 -13.98 8.19 12.23
C GLY A 117 -15.29 8.82 11.78
N LEU A 118 -15.98 8.21 10.80
CA LEU A 118 -17.31 8.64 10.36
C LEU A 118 -18.37 8.39 11.46
N GLN A 119 -18.35 7.21 12.07
CA GLN A 119 -19.29 6.84 13.14
C GLN A 119 -19.09 7.67 14.42
N ALA A 120 -17.85 8.07 14.70
CA ALA A 120 -17.52 8.93 15.84
C ALA A 120 -17.88 10.41 15.63
N GLY A 121 -18.40 10.81 14.46
CA GLY A 121 -18.75 12.20 14.16
C GLY A 121 -17.56 13.15 14.11
N THR A 122 -16.33 12.64 14.06
CA THR A 122 -15.12 13.46 13.98
C THR A 122 -15.04 14.14 12.61
N VAL A 123 -14.93 15.48 12.61
CA VAL A 123 -14.70 16.27 11.38
C VAL A 123 -13.45 15.75 10.68
N GLY A 124 -13.59 15.32 9.43
CA GLY A 124 -12.54 14.68 8.64
C GLY A 124 -12.18 13.23 8.95
N GLY A 125 -12.86 12.59 9.89
CA GLY A 125 -12.61 11.18 10.25
C GLY A 125 -12.88 10.19 9.11
N GLY A 126 -13.76 10.52 8.17
CA GLY A 126 -14.11 9.69 7.01
C GLY A 126 -13.09 9.73 5.85
N GLY A 127 -12.08 10.61 5.90
CA GLY A 127 -11.14 10.86 4.79
C GLY A 127 -10.52 9.61 4.17
N PRO A 128 -9.98 8.66 4.96
CA PRO A 128 -9.42 7.42 4.41
C PRO A 128 -10.44 6.55 3.67
N LEU A 129 -11.70 6.56 4.11
CA LEU A 129 -12.80 5.81 3.47
C LEU A 129 -13.22 6.47 2.15
N TYR A 130 -13.38 7.79 2.15
CA TYR A 130 -13.70 8.55 0.95
C TYR A 130 -12.58 8.46 -0.10
N ALA A 131 -11.31 8.48 0.32
CA ALA A 131 -10.17 8.26 -0.55
C ALA A 131 -10.19 6.88 -1.22
N ALA A 132 -10.54 5.83 -0.46
CA ALA A 132 -10.60 4.47 -0.98
C ALA A 132 -11.74 4.32 -2.01
N ILE A 133 -12.93 4.87 -1.73
CA ILE A 133 -14.08 4.83 -2.65
C ILE A 133 -13.80 5.69 -3.89
N GLY A 134 -13.30 6.90 -3.71
CA GLY A 134 -12.94 7.82 -4.79
C GLY A 134 -11.85 7.26 -5.70
N GLY A 135 -10.83 6.61 -5.11
CA GLY A 135 -9.78 5.93 -5.87
C GLY A 135 -10.29 4.72 -6.64
N LEU A 136 -11.20 3.93 -6.06
CA LEU A 136 -11.84 2.80 -6.75
C LEU A 136 -12.68 3.27 -7.94
N LEU A 137 -13.56 4.25 -7.74
CA LEU A 137 -14.37 4.82 -8.81
C LEU A 137 -13.50 5.48 -9.88
N GLY A 138 -12.47 6.23 -9.47
CA GLY A 138 -11.49 6.85 -10.37
C GLY A 138 -10.74 5.82 -11.22
N MET A 139 -10.32 4.70 -10.63
CA MET A 139 -9.64 3.63 -11.35
C MET A 139 -10.58 2.92 -12.33
N VAL A 140 -11.83 2.61 -11.94
CA VAL A 140 -12.83 2.02 -12.85
C VAL A 140 -13.10 2.94 -14.04
N LEU A 141 -13.26 4.24 -13.78
CA LEU A 141 -13.50 5.24 -14.82
C LEU A 141 -12.30 5.35 -15.76
N MET A 142 -11.09 5.45 -15.23
CA MET A 142 -9.86 5.51 -16.03
C MET A 142 -9.62 4.23 -16.84
N LEU A 143 -9.93 3.04 -16.31
CA LEU A 143 -9.85 1.79 -17.06
C LEU A 143 -10.86 1.72 -18.22
N CYS A 144 -12.08 2.24 -18.02
CA CYS A 144 -13.06 2.38 -19.09
C CYS A 144 -12.61 3.37 -20.17
N LEU A 145 -11.98 4.48 -19.77
CA LEU A 145 -11.43 5.47 -20.70
C LEU A 145 -10.19 4.95 -21.43
N ALA A 146 -9.31 4.20 -20.75
CA ALA A 146 -8.10 3.63 -21.31
C ALA A 146 -8.38 2.57 -22.39
N LYS A 147 -9.57 1.94 -22.38
CA LYS A 147 -10.03 1.07 -23.49
C LYS A 147 -10.27 1.85 -24.78
N LYS A 148 -10.65 3.12 -24.69
CA LYS A 148 -10.87 4.01 -25.85
C LYS A 148 -9.64 4.84 -26.21
N LEU A 149 -8.84 5.23 -25.23
CA LEU A 149 -7.66 6.09 -25.37
C LEU A 149 -6.44 5.36 -24.81
N THR A 150 -5.75 4.60 -25.67
CA THR A 150 -4.60 3.76 -25.28
C THR A 150 -3.43 4.55 -24.71
N TRP A 151 -3.27 5.82 -25.07
CA TRP A 151 -2.26 6.72 -24.45
C TRP A 151 -2.52 6.95 -22.95
N LEU A 152 -3.78 6.92 -22.50
CA LEU A 152 -4.09 7.13 -21.08
C LEU A 152 -3.74 5.94 -20.19
N ARG A 153 -3.40 4.78 -20.77
CA ARG A 153 -3.23 3.52 -20.03
C ARG A 153 -2.08 3.58 -19.02
N GLU A 154 -1.01 4.30 -19.33
CA GLU A 154 0.15 4.45 -18.44
C GLU A 154 -0.09 5.47 -17.31
N TYR A 155 -0.95 6.47 -17.55
CA TYR A 155 -1.27 7.52 -16.58
C TYR A 155 -2.48 7.20 -15.70
N THR A 156 -3.24 6.15 -16.05
CA THR A 156 -4.47 5.72 -15.37
C THR A 156 -4.28 5.61 -13.86
N LEU A 157 -3.18 4.99 -13.41
CA LEU A 157 -2.91 4.80 -11.99
C LEU A 157 -2.67 6.13 -11.26
N GLY A 158 -1.85 7.01 -11.83
CA GLY A 158 -1.53 8.31 -11.22
C GLY A 158 -2.75 9.23 -11.14
N ILE A 159 -3.57 9.26 -12.19
CA ILE A 159 -4.79 10.08 -12.22
C ILE A 159 -5.83 9.53 -11.23
N ALA A 160 -5.98 8.21 -11.13
CA ALA A 160 -6.88 7.60 -10.15
C ALA A 160 -6.49 7.94 -8.70
N MET A 161 -5.19 8.00 -8.39
CA MET A 161 -4.72 8.45 -7.08
C MET A 161 -5.10 9.91 -6.79
N LEU A 162 -4.93 10.81 -7.76
CA LEU A 162 -5.30 12.22 -7.62
C LEU A 162 -6.82 12.39 -7.42
N ILE A 163 -7.63 11.63 -8.16
CA ILE A 163 -9.09 11.62 -7.99
C ILE A 163 -9.46 11.16 -6.58
N GLY A 164 -8.85 10.06 -6.10
CA GLY A 164 -9.07 9.57 -4.74
C GLY A 164 -8.75 10.61 -3.67
N MET A 165 -7.61 11.29 -3.79
CA MET A 165 -7.23 12.37 -2.87
C MET A 165 -8.18 13.57 -2.94
N ALA A 166 -8.60 13.98 -4.13
CA ALA A 166 -9.53 15.10 -4.31
C ALA A 166 -10.91 14.81 -3.69
N VAL A 167 -11.44 13.61 -3.90
CA VAL A 167 -12.71 13.17 -3.30
C VAL A 167 -12.60 13.16 -1.77
N ALA A 168 -11.46 12.73 -1.22
CA ALA A 168 -11.23 12.75 0.21
C ALA A 168 -11.26 14.18 0.77
N VAL A 169 -10.62 15.15 0.11
CA VAL A 169 -10.57 16.55 0.56
C VAL A 169 -11.94 17.25 0.45
N ILE A 170 -12.75 16.91 -0.55
CA ILE A 170 -14.06 17.54 -0.75
C ILE A 170 -15.11 17.03 0.25
N LEU A 171 -15.01 15.77 0.68
CA LEU A 171 -15.99 15.10 1.54
C LEU A 171 -15.62 15.08 3.04
N VAL A 172 -14.41 15.55 3.39
CA VAL A 172 -13.89 15.70 4.76
C VAL A 172 -14.17 17.09 5.31
#